data_AF-A0A964WWT2-F1
#
_entry.id   AF-A0A964WWT2-F1
#
_cell.length_a   1.000
_cell.length_b   1.000
_cell.length_c   1.000
_cell.angle_alpha   90.00
_cell.angle_beta   90.00
_cell.angle_gamma   90.00
#
_symmetry.space_group_name_H-M   'P 1'
#
loop_
_entity.id
_entity.type
_entity.pdbx_description
1 polymer ?
#
loop_
_entity_poly.entity_id
_entity_poly.type
_entity_poly.pdbx_seq_one_letter_code
_entity_poly.pdbx_strand_id
1 'polypeptide(L)'
;MNPINLGLIDHRNENLWNDLNKTHIISISVANYPNYGVYSKGQDSLVQIPENDIDIDSFTHELLHILLRQNEIFFGSRLGNFVSENPILDAFFSDNLIEHFGNCIEHIKMLPIYLDLGFDKKKFIEDYEENKCTKSEIKWLNANFKIRNVYQVAAIDFYIAKYISIQADAKRHVNYPKSLEGLKKIDFRLFDILKSCVENWKELPLTKTNPWDEDYGSIALKFTDSLVQWADGKTIV
;
A
#
# COMPACT_ATOMS: atom_id res chain seq x y z
N MET A 1 -21.50 -8.06 16.80
CA MET A 1 -22.02 -9.19 15.99
C MET A 1 -20.99 -10.31 16.00
N ASN A 2 -21.36 -11.60 16.00
CA ASN A 2 -20.37 -12.69 15.99
C ASN A 2 -19.99 -13.05 14.54
N PRO A 3 -18.72 -12.88 14.12
CA PRO A 3 -18.29 -13.18 12.74
C PRO A 3 -18.46 -14.64 12.34
N ILE A 4 -18.35 -15.57 13.29
CA ILE A 4 -18.57 -17.01 13.04
C ILE A 4 -20.00 -17.24 12.57
N ASN A 5 -20.97 -16.60 13.20
CA ASN A 5 -22.38 -16.73 12.83
C ASN A 5 -22.68 -16.10 11.45
N LEU A 6 -21.82 -15.21 10.96
CA LEU A 6 -21.91 -14.60 9.63
C LEU A 6 -21.16 -15.40 8.56
N GLY A 7 -20.46 -16.49 8.92
CA GLY A 7 -19.63 -17.25 7.98
C GLY A 7 -18.34 -16.54 7.56
N LEU A 8 -17.88 -15.56 8.34
CA LEU A 8 -16.65 -14.80 8.08
C LEU A 8 -15.40 -15.46 8.67
N ILE A 9 -15.58 -16.55 9.42
CA ILE A 9 -14.48 -17.35 9.99
C ILE A 9 -14.63 -18.80 9.55
N ASP A 10 -13.54 -19.37 9.05
CA ASP A 10 -13.40 -20.81 8.79
C ASP A 10 -12.00 -21.29 9.17
N HIS A 11 -11.70 -22.56 8.90
CA HIS A 11 -10.40 -23.16 9.21
C HIS A 11 -9.18 -22.44 8.59
N ARG A 12 -9.36 -21.64 7.53
CA ARG A 12 -8.28 -20.89 6.88
C ARG A 12 -7.87 -19.68 7.70
N ASN A 13 -8.82 -18.92 8.25
CA ASN A 13 -8.53 -17.67 8.97
C ASN A 13 -8.77 -17.74 10.49
N GLU A 14 -9.27 -18.85 11.03
CA GLU A 14 -9.55 -19.01 12.46
C GLU A 14 -8.32 -18.75 13.33
N ASN A 15 -7.14 -19.26 12.94
CA ASN A 15 -5.90 -19.03 13.69
C ASN A 15 -5.52 -17.55 13.69
N LEU A 16 -5.60 -16.88 12.53
CA LEU A 16 -5.35 -15.45 12.41
C LEU A 16 -6.31 -14.66 13.32
N TRP A 17 -7.60 -14.94 13.24
CA TRP A 17 -8.61 -14.30 14.08
C TRP A 17 -8.33 -14.46 15.57
N ASN A 18 -8.04 -15.69 16.01
CA ASN A 18 -7.74 -15.99 17.41
C ASN A 18 -6.47 -15.29 17.89
N ASP A 19 -5.43 -15.25 17.05
CA ASP A 19 -4.18 -14.59 17.37
C ASP A 19 -4.34 -13.06 17.48
N LEU A 20 -5.10 -12.45 16.57
CA LEU A 20 -5.40 -11.02 16.61
C LEU A 20 -6.16 -10.63 17.88
N ASN A 21 -7.16 -11.42 18.27
CA ASN A 21 -7.97 -11.19 19.46
C ASN A 21 -7.19 -11.36 20.79
N LYS A 22 -5.93 -11.83 20.77
CA LYS A 22 -5.07 -11.81 21.96
C LYS A 22 -4.61 -10.41 22.35
N THR A 23 -4.55 -9.49 21.39
CA THR A 23 -3.99 -8.14 21.57
C THR A 23 -4.91 -7.01 21.11
N HIS A 24 -5.84 -7.30 20.20
CA HIS A 24 -6.79 -6.34 19.64
C HIS A 24 -8.22 -6.65 20.04
N ILE A 25 -9.02 -5.60 20.19
CA ILE A 25 -10.47 -5.70 20.32
C ILE A 25 -11.05 -5.46 18.92
N ILE A 26 -11.47 -6.55 18.26
CA ILE A 26 -12.01 -6.47 16.90
C ILE A 26 -13.53 -6.46 16.96
N SER A 27 -14.11 -5.35 16.51
CA SER A 27 -15.55 -5.15 16.37
C SER A 27 -15.96 -5.17 14.90
N ILE A 28 -17.20 -5.54 14.64
CA ILE A 28 -17.75 -5.66 13.27
C ILE A 28 -19.03 -4.85 13.20
N SER A 29 -19.12 -4.01 12.17
CA SER A 29 -20.33 -3.27 11.82
C SER A 29 -20.74 -3.60 10.39
N VAL A 30 -21.92 -4.16 10.25
CA VAL A 30 -22.58 -4.30 8.94
C VAL A 30 -23.29 -2.97 8.66
N ALA A 31 -22.96 -2.33 7.54
CA ALA A 31 -23.52 -1.03 7.18
C ALA A 31 -23.68 -0.90 5.67
N ASN A 32 -24.52 0.03 5.24
CA ASN A 32 -24.62 0.45 3.85
C ASN A 32 -23.38 1.27 3.42
N TYR A 33 -22.25 0.58 3.30
CA TYR A 33 -20.99 1.09 2.81
C TYR A 33 -20.63 0.33 1.52
N PRO A 34 -20.01 0.97 0.52
CA PRO A 34 -19.79 0.31 -0.77
C PRO A 34 -18.80 -0.86 -0.67
N ASN A 35 -17.83 -0.77 0.22
CA ASN A 35 -16.64 -1.61 0.25
C ASN A 35 -16.33 -2.10 1.67
N TYR A 36 -15.51 -3.15 1.78
CA TYR A 36 -14.89 -3.50 3.06
C TYR A 36 -13.91 -2.41 3.49
N GLY A 37 -13.68 -2.33 4.80
CA GLY A 37 -12.64 -1.47 5.31
C GLY A 37 -12.41 -1.67 6.80
N VAL A 38 -11.20 -1.33 7.24
CA VAL A 38 -10.84 -1.35 8.65
C VAL A 38 -10.45 0.03 9.14
N TYR A 39 -11.14 0.47 10.19
CA TYR A 39 -10.69 1.59 11.00
C TYR A 39 -10.03 1.05 12.26
N SER A 40 -8.84 1.53 12.61
CA SER A 40 -8.13 1.10 13.82
C SER A 40 -7.58 2.28 14.60
N LYS A 41 -7.72 2.22 15.93
CA LYS A 41 -7.20 3.22 16.87
C LYS A 41 -6.69 2.52 18.12
N GLY A 42 -5.37 2.57 18.34
CA GLY A 42 -4.76 1.80 19.42
C GLY A 42 -4.98 0.30 19.18
N GLN A 43 -5.54 -0.39 20.18
CA GLN A 43 -5.87 -1.82 20.11
C GLN A 43 -7.29 -2.07 19.59
N ASP A 44 -8.10 -1.04 19.39
CA ASP A 44 -9.47 -1.17 18.89
C ASP A 44 -9.47 -1.14 17.36
N SER A 45 -10.10 -2.15 16.76
CA SER A 45 -10.33 -2.23 15.31
C SER A 45 -11.83 -2.41 15.02
N LEU A 46 -12.34 -1.66 14.06
CA LEU A 46 -13.69 -1.78 13.52
C LEU A 46 -13.59 -2.21 12.07
N VAL A 47 -14.02 -3.43 11.79
CA VAL A 47 -14.20 -3.92 10.42
C VAL A 47 -15.61 -3.57 9.95
N GLN A 48 -15.68 -2.77 8.89
CA GLN A 48 -16.91 -2.36 8.24
C GLN A 48 -17.20 -3.34 7.10
N ILE A 49 -18.42 -3.87 7.09
CA ILE A 49 -18.86 -4.89 6.16
C ILE A 49 -20.06 -4.36 5.37
N PRO A 50 -20.03 -4.40 4.02
CA PRO A 50 -21.18 -4.07 3.20
C PRO A 50 -22.36 -5.00 3.49
N GLU A 51 -23.55 -4.43 3.72
CA GLU A 51 -24.79 -5.19 4.01
C GLU A 51 -25.13 -6.27 2.97
N ASN A 52 -24.74 -6.06 1.71
CA ASN A 52 -25.11 -6.92 0.59
C ASN A 52 -23.96 -7.81 0.08
N ASP A 53 -22.81 -7.82 0.77
CA ASP A 53 -21.63 -8.55 0.33
C ASP A 53 -20.88 -9.14 1.54
N ILE A 54 -21.43 -10.23 2.09
CA ILE A 54 -20.77 -10.99 3.17
C ILE A 54 -19.79 -11.97 2.53
N ASP A 55 -18.49 -11.68 2.67
CA ASP A 55 -17.42 -12.35 1.94
C ASP A 55 -16.20 -12.56 2.86
N ILE A 56 -15.83 -13.83 3.04
CA ILE A 56 -14.74 -14.22 3.93
C ILE A 56 -13.36 -13.79 3.41
N ASP A 57 -13.21 -13.74 2.08
CA ASP A 57 -11.99 -13.30 1.40
C ASP A 57 -11.71 -11.83 1.75
N SER A 58 -12.67 -10.94 1.53
CA SER A 58 -12.59 -9.50 1.84
C SER A 58 -12.47 -9.25 3.34
N PHE A 59 -13.17 -10.01 4.18
CA PHE A 59 -13.00 -9.90 5.63
C PHE A 59 -11.59 -10.30 6.08
N THR A 60 -11.01 -11.36 5.52
CA THR A 60 -9.64 -11.79 5.83
C THR A 60 -8.62 -10.77 5.36
N HIS A 61 -8.86 -10.09 4.23
CA HIS A 61 -8.06 -8.95 3.80
C HIS A 61 -7.97 -7.88 4.91
N GLU A 62 -9.11 -7.49 5.49
CA GLU A 62 -9.13 -6.52 6.60
C GLU A 62 -8.41 -7.03 7.86
N LEU A 63 -8.50 -8.33 8.17
CA LEU A 63 -7.74 -8.94 9.27
C LEU A 63 -6.22 -8.84 9.05
N LEU A 64 -5.76 -8.92 7.80
CA LEU A 64 -4.33 -8.80 7.49
C LEU A 64 -3.81 -7.37 7.70
N HIS A 65 -4.61 -6.33 7.49
CA HIS A 65 -4.24 -4.97 7.90
C HIS A 65 -4.10 -4.85 9.42
N ILE A 66 -4.97 -5.51 10.20
CA ILE A 66 -4.84 -5.57 11.66
C ILE A 66 -3.59 -6.35 12.06
N LEU A 67 -3.23 -7.42 11.34
CA LEU A 67 -1.99 -8.18 11.57
C LEU A 67 -0.74 -7.30 11.41
N LEU A 68 -0.68 -6.44 10.41
CA LEU A 68 0.43 -5.49 10.27
C LEU A 68 0.51 -4.56 11.48
N ARG A 69 -0.64 -4.05 11.96
CA ARG A 69 -0.70 -3.22 13.16
C ARG A 69 -0.25 -3.96 14.43
N GLN A 70 -0.63 -5.23 14.59
CA GLN A 70 -0.17 -6.05 15.71
C GLN A 70 1.36 -6.21 15.74
N ASN A 71 1.99 -6.16 14.58
CA ASN A 71 3.45 -6.20 14.45
C ASN A 71 4.07 -4.78 14.45
N GLU A 72 3.30 -3.77 14.86
CA GLU A 72 3.69 -2.37 14.91
C GLU A 72 4.16 -1.80 13.56
N ILE A 73 3.63 -2.31 12.45
CA ILE A 73 3.99 -1.87 11.10
C ILE A 73 3.01 -0.77 10.67
N PHE A 74 3.51 0.47 10.53
CA PHE A 74 2.71 1.65 10.19
C PHE A 74 3.35 2.49 9.07
N PHE A 75 3.62 1.88 7.91
CA PHE A 75 4.38 2.55 6.85
C PHE A 75 3.70 3.82 6.34
N GLY A 76 2.41 3.74 5.95
CA GLY A 76 1.68 4.89 5.41
C GLY A 76 1.65 6.08 6.37
N SER A 77 1.31 5.86 7.64
CA SER A 77 1.31 6.92 8.66
C SER A 77 2.71 7.51 8.88
N ARG A 78 3.76 6.67 8.86
CA ARG A 78 5.13 7.16 9.04
C ARG A 78 5.62 7.97 7.84
N LEU A 79 5.29 7.54 6.62
CA LEU A 79 5.53 8.32 5.41
C LEU A 79 4.84 9.68 5.49
N GLY A 80 3.56 9.71 5.88
CA GLY A 80 2.80 10.95 6.05
C GLY A 80 3.46 11.93 7.01
N ASN A 81 3.91 11.45 8.17
CA ASN A 81 4.63 12.30 9.13
C ASN A 81 5.91 12.89 8.50
N PHE A 82 6.75 12.07 7.87
CA PHE A 82 8.00 12.55 7.24
C PHE A 82 7.77 13.52 6.09
N VAL A 83 6.71 13.34 5.30
CA VAL A 83 6.32 14.29 4.26
C VAL A 83 5.90 15.62 4.88
N SER A 84 4.99 15.60 5.86
CA SER A 84 4.45 16.81 6.50
C SER A 84 5.50 17.62 7.26
N GLU A 85 6.55 16.97 7.76
CA GLU A 85 7.67 17.63 8.45
C GLU A 85 8.71 18.20 7.47
N ASN A 86 8.63 17.88 6.17
CA ASN A 86 9.58 18.31 5.16
C ASN A 86 8.91 19.17 4.07
N PRO A 87 9.12 20.50 4.07
CA PRO A 87 8.46 21.41 3.12
C PRO A 87 8.73 21.11 1.64
N ILE A 88 9.86 20.46 1.31
CA ILE A 88 10.16 20.07 -0.07
C ILE A 88 9.25 18.94 -0.50
N LEU A 89 9.04 17.93 0.36
CA LEU A 89 8.18 16.79 0.06
C LEU A 89 6.71 17.17 0.09
N ASP A 90 6.28 17.94 1.10
CA ASP A 90 4.91 18.44 1.26
C ASP A 90 4.43 19.21 0.02
N ALA A 91 5.34 19.85 -0.72
CA ALA A 91 5.03 20.56 -1.95
C ALA A 91 4.63 19.67 -3.14
N PHE A 92 4.95 18.37 -3.13
CA PHE A 92 4.66 17.48 -4.27
C PHE A 92 4.12 16.09 -3.92
N PHE A 93 3.99 15.74 -2.65
CA PHE A 93 3.28 14.55 -2.19
C PHE A 93 1.89 14.94 -1.69
N SER A 94 0.84 14.54 -2.40
CA SER A 94 -0.52 14.74 -1.91
C SER A 94 -0.90 13.74 -0.82
N ASP A 95 -1.86 14.11 0.03
CA ASP A 95 -2.45 13.19 1.02
C ASP A 95 -3.01 11.92 0.37
N ASN A 96 -3.67 12.06 -0.79
CA ASN A 96 -4.18 10.93 -1.56
C ASN A 96 -3.07 9.98 -1.99
N LEU A 97 -1.90 10.52 -2.40
CA LEU A 97 -0.75 9.70 -2.76
C LEU A 97 -0.19 8.95 -1.54
N ILE A 98 -0.12 9.61 -0.38
CA ILE A 98 0.38 9.00 0.86
C ILE A 98 -0.51 7.83 1.26
N GLU A 99 -1.83 8.03 1.26
CA GLU A 99 -2.81 6.98 1.56
C GLU A 99 -2.70 5.83 0.56
N HIS A 100 -2.71 6.13 -0.74
CA HIS A 100 -2.60 5.14 -1.81
C HIS A 100 -1.29 4.35 -1.75
N PHE A 101 -0.18 5.02 -1.50
CA PHE A 101 1.13 4.39 -1.37
C PHE A 101 1.19 3.48 -0.14
N GLY A 102 0.69 3.97 1.00
CA GLY A 102 0.57 3.19 2.23
C GLY A 102 -0.25 1.92 2.03
N ASN A 103 -1.41 2.03 1.40
CA ASN A 103 -2.26 0.88 1.12
C ASN A 103 -1.58 -0.12 0.17
N CYS A 104 -1.04 0.36 -0.94
CA CYS A 104 -0.34 -0.49 -1.91
C CYS A 104 0.88 -1.20 -1.30
N ILE A 105 1.68 -0.53 -0.46
CA ILE A 105 2.87 -1.16 0.11
C ILE A 105 2.48 -2.23 1.15
N GLU A 106 1.41 -2.02 1.93
CA GLU A 106 0.87 -3.05 2.83
C GLU A 106 0.38 -4.28 2.04
N HIS A 107 -0.32 -4.08 0.92
CA HIS A 107 -0.76 -5.15 0.03
C HIS A 107 0.38 -6.05 -0.46
N ILE A 108 1.57 -5.48 -0.75
CA ILE A 108 2.75 -6.26 -1.14
C ILE A 108 3.13 -7.28 -0.06
N LYS A 109 2.96 -6.92 1.22
CA LYS A 109 3.31 -7.76 2.37
C LYS A 109 2.19 -8.75 2.71
N MET A 110 0.94 -8.33 2.56
CA MET A 110 -0.24 -9.13 2.89
C MET A 110 -0.51 -10.24 1.87
N LEU A 111 -0.26 -9.99 0.58
CA LEU A 111 -0.62 -10.91 -0.49
C LEU A 111 -0.05 -12.33 -0.31
N PRO A 112 1.24 -12.55 0.02
CA PRO A 112 1.74 -13.90 0.27
C PRO A 112 0.98 -14.63 1.37
N ILE A 113 0.71 -13.95 2.49
CA ILE A 113 -0.01 -14.51 3.65
C ILE A 113 -1.43 -14.90 3.22
N TYR A 114 -2.12 -14.00 2.54
CA TYR A 114 -3.47 -14.22 2.03
C TYR A 114 -3.57 -15.47 1.15
N LEU A 115 -2.59 -15.67 0.26
CA LEU A 115 -2.54 -16.84 -0.62
C LEU A 115 -2.16 -18.12 0.13
N ASP A 116 -1.27 -18.04 1.12
CA ASP A 116 -0.86 -19.19 1.94
C ASP A 116 -2.02 -19.70 2.81
N LEU A 117 -2.95 -18.82 3.20
CA LEU A 117 -4.22 -19.19 3.85
C LEU A 117 -5.23 -19.84 2.88
N GLY A 118 -4.95 -19.85 1.57
CA GLY A 118 -5.79 -20.52 0.56
C GLY A 118 -6.99 -19.70 0.08
N PHE A 119 -6.91 -18.37 0.12
CA PHE A 119 -7.94 -17.47 -0.41
C PHE A 119 -7.75 -17.15 -1.91
N ASP A 120 -8.83 -16.72 -2.56
CA ASP A 120 -8.80 -16.42 -3.99
C ASP A 120 -8.08 -15.09 -4.24
N LYS A 121 -6.95 -15.18 -4.93
CA LYS A 121 -6.18 -14.02 -5.38
C LYS A 121 -7.02 -12.95 -6.08
N LYS A 122 -8.03 -13.34 -6.85
CA LYS A 122 -8.88 -12.40 -7.61
C LYS A 122 -9.72 -11.49 -6.70
N LYS A 123 -9.97 -11.93 -5.47
CA LYS A 123 -10.71 -11.19 -4.46
C LYS A 123 -9.82 -10.37 -3.53
N PHE A 124 -8.50 -10.42 -3.70
CA PHE A 124 -7.57 -9.73 -2.81
C PHE A 124 -7.65 -8.19 -2.94
N ILE A 125 -7.99 -7.68 -4.13
CA ILE A 125 -8.17 -6.25 -4.42
C ILE A 125 -9.41 -6.09 -5.31
N GLU A 126 -10.18 -5.02 -5.10
CA GLU A 126 -11.42 -4.75 -5.85
C GLU A 126 -11.16 -4.53 -7.35
N ASP A 127 -10.05 -3.85 -7.66
CA ASP A 127 -9.67 -3.45 -9.00
C ASP A 127 -8.76 -4.51 -9.69
N TYR A 128 -8.89 -5.80 -9.32
CA TYR A 128 -8.03 -6.89 -9.79
C TYR A 128 -7.94 -6.99 -11.32
N GLU A 129 -9.02 -6.69 -12.04
CA GLU A 129 -9.04 -6.75 -13.51
C GLU A 129 -8.53 -5.47 -14.19
N GLU A 130 -8.30 -4.40 -13.42
CA GLU A 130 -7.85 -3.13 -13.97
C GLU A 130 -6.34 -3.14 -14.30
N ASN A 131 -6.01 -2.55 -15.45
CA ASN A 131 -4.62 -2.33 -15.82
C ASN A 131 -4.07 -1.16 -14.99
N LYS A 132 -3.10 -1.43 -14.12
CA LYS A 132 -2.56 -0.42 -13.22
C LYS A 132 -1.83 0.71 -13.94
N CYS A 133 -1.27 0.44 -15.14
CA CYS A 133 -0.56 1.45 -15.92
C CYS A 133 -0.59 1.14 -17.42
N THR A 134 -1.47 1.85 -18.11
CA THR A 134 -1.72 1.78 -19.54
C THR A 134 -0.67 2.54 -20.37
N LYS A 135 -0.59 2.22 -21.66
CA LYS A 135 0.28 2.93 -22.60
C LYS A 135 -0.08 4.42 -22.75
N SER A 136 -1.37 4.75 -22.69
CA SER A 136 -1.85 6.13 -22.75
C SER A 136 -1.39 6.94 -21.54
N GLU A 137 -1.38 6.34 -20.36
CA GLU A 137 -0.89 6.99 -19.13
C GLU A 137 0.63 7.21 -19.18
N ILE A 138 1.40 6.25 -19.69
CA ILE A 138 2.84 6.45 -19.96
C ILE A 138 3.06 7.58 -20.97
N LYS A 139 2.25 7.66 -22.04
CA LYS A 139 2.35 8.74 -23.02
C LYS A 139 2.02 10.09 -22.39
N TRP A 140 1.00 10.14 -21.53
CA TRP A 140 0.63 11.34 -20.80
C TRP A 140 1.75 11.78 -19.85
N LEU A 141 2.33 10.85 -19.08
CA LEU A 141 3.47 11.14 -18.21
C LEU A 141 4.66 11.69 -19.02
N ASN A 142 5.03 11.07 -20.15
CA ASN A 142 6.11 11.58 -21.00
C ASN A 142 5.88 13.03 -21.47
N ALA A 143 4.63 13.42 -21.72
CA ALA A 143 4.30 14.77 -22.17
C ALA A 143 4.22 15.79 -21.02
N ASN A 144 3.91 15.36 -19.79
CA ASN A 144 3.55 16.25 -18.69
C ASN A 144 4.50 16.19 -17.49
N PHE A 145 5.37 15.19 -17.37
CA PHE A 145 6.24 15.03 -16.21
C PHE A 145 7.20 16.21 -16.04
N LYS A 146 7.74 16.72 -17.16
CA LYS A 146 8.67 17.85 -17.17
C LYS A 146 8.47 18.73 -18.42
N ILE A 147 8.05 19.97 -18.22
CA ILE A 147 7.79 20.95 -19.29
C ILE A 147 8.80 22.08 -19.16
N ARG A 148 9.64 22.29 -20.18
CA ARG A 148 10.68 23.36 -20.20
C ARG A 148 11.54 23.41 -18.91
N ASN A 149 11.94 22.23 -18.43
CA ASN A 149 12.69 22.02 -17.18
C ASN A 149 11.92 22.20 -15.86
N VAL A 150 10.62 22.44 -15.91
CA VAL A 150 9.76 22.51 -14.74
C VAL A 150 9.02 21.18 -14.58
N TYR A 151 9.19 20.53 -13.44
CA TYR A 151 8.49 19.30 -13.08
C TYR A 151 7.09 19.63 -12.60
N GLN A 152 6.10 18.83 -13.03
CA GLN A 152 4.70 19.06 -12.68
C GLN A 152 4.29 18.16 -11.51
N VAL A 153 3.82 18.74 -10.41
CA VAL A 153 3.43 18.02 -9.17
C VAL A 153 2.45 16.90 -9.48
N ALA A 154 1.37 17.20 -10.21
CA ALA A 154 0.35 16.21 -10.56
C ALA A 154 0.91 15.02 -11.37
N ALA A 155 1.96 15.25 -12.17
CA ALA A 155 2.60 14.19 -12.94
C ALA A 155 3.59 13.38 -12.10
N ILE A 156 4.27 14.00 -11.12
CA ILE A 156 5.09 13.28 -10.13
C ILE A 156 4.22 12.37 -9.29
N ASP A 157 3.12 12.91 -8.77
CA ASP A 157 2.16 12.18 -7.95
C ASP A 157 1.62 10.96 -8.72
N PHE A 158 1.09 11.20 -9.92
CA PHE A 158 0.59 10.14 -10.79
C PHE A 158 1.66 9.11 -11.15
N TYR A 159 2.91 9.52 -11.37
CA TYR A 159 4.03 8.61 -11.62
C TYR A 159 4.25 7.65 -10.45
N ILE A 160 4.33 8.18 -9.22
CA ILE A 160 4.58 7.40 -8.01
C ILE A 160 3.41 6.45 -7.76
N ALA A 161 2.17 6.94 -7.87
CA ALA A 161 0.95 6.13 -7.74
C ALA A 161 0.95 4.96 -8.72
N LYS A 162 1.30 5.19 -9.99
CA LYS A 162 1.35 4.14 -11.01
C LYS A 162 2.44 3.12 -10.74
N TYR A 163 3.61 3.57 -10.30
CA TYR A 163 4.69 2.65 -9.94
C TYR A 163 4.26 1.71 -8.80
N ILE A 164 3.77 2.27 -7.68
CA ILE A 164 3.46 1.47 -6.49
C ILE A 164 2.26 0.54 -6.73
N SER A 165 1.25 0.96 -7.50
CA SER A 165 0.14 0.09 -7.92
C SER A 165 0.60 -1.10 -8.75
N ILE A 166 1.57 -0.94 -9.66
CA ILE A 166 2.14 -2.07 -10.41
C ILE A 166 2.81 -3.06 -9.45
N GLN A 167 3.54 -2.56 -8.44
CA GLN A 167 4.24 -3.42 -7.48
C GLN A 167 3.30 -4.16 -6.54
N ALA A 168 2.16 -3.56 -6.21
CA ALA A 168 1.12 -4.12 -5.34
C ALA A 168 0.11 -5.00 -6.08
N ASP A 169 0.16 -5.05 -7.42
CA ASP A 169 -0.80 -5.80 -8.21
C ASP A 169 -0.71 -7.31 -7.91
N ALA A 170 -1.82 -7.88 -7.44
CA ALA A 170 -1.94 -9.32 -7.24
C ALA A 170 -1.81 -10.09 -8.56
N LYS A 171 -2.08 -9.47 -9.71
CA LYS A 171 -2.05 -10.12 -11.02
C LYS A 171 -0.62 -10.33 -11.54
N ARG A 172 0.03 -11.40 -11.07
CA ARG A 172 1.36 -11.85 -11.54
C ARG A 172 1.47 -12.07 -13.07
N HIS A 173 0.35 -12.24 -13.78
CA HIS A 173 0.34 -12.52 -15.23
C HIS A 173 0.16 -11.29 -16.11
N VAL A 174 -0.26 -10.13 -15.58
CA VAL A 174 -0.15 -8.88 -16.33
C VAL A 174 1.28 -8.42 -16.19
N ASN A 175 2.06 -8.72 -17.22
CA ASN A 175 3.42 -8.27 -17.28
C ASN A 175 3.38 -6.76 -17.59
N TYR A 176 3.93 -5.96 -16.67
CA TYR A 176 4.11 -4.51 -16.84
C TYR A 176 5.50 -4.09 -17.35
N PRO A 177 6.28 -4.89 -18.12
CA PRO A 177 7.68 -4.58 -18.35
C PRO A 177 7.80 -3.33 -19.22
N LYS A 178 6.86 -3.12 -20.16
CA LYS A 178 6.78 -1.93 -20.99
C LYS A 178 6.40 -0.68 -20.19
N SER A 179 5.49 -0.82 -19.23
CA SER A 179 5.09 0.30 -18.36
C SER A 179 6.22 0.68 -17.41
N LEU A 180 6.86 -0.30 -16.77
CA LEU A 180 8.03 -0.09 -15.91
C LEU A 180 9.22 0.48 -16.69
N GLU A 181 9.51 -0.02 -17.90
CA GLU A 181 10.53 0.55 -18.78
C GLU A 181 10.18 1.99 -19.18
N GLY A 182 8.90 2.28 -19.44
CA GLY A 182 8.40 3.62 -19.72
C GLY A 182 8.62 4.57 -18.55
N LEU A 183 8.23 4.17 -17.33
CA LEU A 183 8.47 4.93 -16.10
C LEU A 183 9.97 5.17 -15.89
N LYS A 184 10.81 4.15 -16.07
CA LYS A 184 12.27 4.27 -15.93
C LYS A 184 12.87 5.26 -16.93
N LYS A 185 12.34 5.31 -18.16
CA LYS A 185 12.77 6.27 -19.20
C LYS A 185 12.38 7.71 -18.89
N ILE A 186 11.25 7.92 -18.22
CA ILE A 186 10.77 9.25 -17.83
C ILE A 186 11.71 9.86 -16.78
N ASP A 187 12.02 9.13 -15.70
CA ASP A 187 13.00 9.53 -14.70
C ASP A 187 13.61 8.30 -14.03
N PHE A 188 14.86 7.99 -14.38
CA PHE A 188 15.53 6.79 -13.86
C PHE A 188 15.87 6.90 -12.37
N ARG A 189 16.12 8.11 -11.86
CA ARG A 189 16.50 8.30 -10.46
C ARG A 189 15.30 8.09 -9.55
N LEU A 190 14.16 8.71 -9.89
CA LEU A 190 12.91 8.49 -9.15
C LEU A 190 12.49 7.01 -9.21
N PHE A 191 12.65 6.38 -10.37
CA PHE A 191 12.40 4.94 -10.52
C PHE A 191 13.25 4.09 -9.56
N ASP A 192 14.56 4.35 -9.49
CA ASP A 192 15.47 3.57 -8.64
C ASP A 192 15.20 3.81 -7.14
N ILE A 193 14.77 5.02 -6.75
CA ILE A 193 14.34 5.33 -5.37
C ILE A 193 13.12 4.49 -4.99
N LEU A 194 12.07 4.49 -5.83
CA LEU A 194 10.85 3.72 -5.59
C LEU A 194 11.14 2.21 -5.58
N LYS A 195 12.00 1.77 -6.49
CA LYS A 195 12.45 0.37 -6.56
C LYS A 195 13.15 -0.04 -5.28
N SER A 196 14.11 0.74 -4.80
CA SER A 196 14.83 0.43 -3.57
C SER A 196 13.90 0.38 -2.36
N CYS A 197 12.93 1.31 -2.26
CA CYS A 197 11.93 1.30 -1.20
C CYS A 197 11.13 -0.02 -1.20
N VAL A 198 10.63 -0.43 -2.37
CA VAL A 198 9.83 -1.66 -2.51
C VAL A 198 10.66 -2.92 -2.27
N GLU A 199 11.90 -2.97 -2.74
CA GLU A 199 12.80 -4.11 -2.52
C GLU A 199 13.13 -4.26 -1.03
N ASN A 200 13.54 -3.18 -0.36
CA ASN A 200 13.79 -3.20 1.08
C ASN A 200 12.53 -3.57 1.86
N TRP A 201 11.36 -3.07 1.44
CA TRP A 201 10.09 -3.44 2.05
C TRP A 201 9.79 -4.93 1.94
N LYS A 202 10.04 -5.54 0.77
CA LYS A 202 9.79 -6.99 0.57
C LYS A 202 10.63 -7.84 1.52
N GLU A 203 11.88 -7.46 1.74
CA GLU A 203 12.82 -8.18 2.62
C GLU A 203 12.55 -7.97 4.12
N LEU A 204 11.82 -6.91 4.51
CA LEU A 204 11.48 -6.66 5.91
C LEU A 204 10.64 -7.81 6.51
N PRO A 205 11.08 -8.50 7.57
CA PRO A 205 10.27 -9.52 8.22
C PRO A 205 9.06 -8.89 8.93
N LEU A 206 7.95 -9.62 9.02
CA LEU A 206 6.76 -9.16 9.76
C LEU A 206 7.04 -9.06 11.26
N THR A 207 7.77 -10.03 11.80
CA THR A 207 8.15 -10.06 13.21
C THR A 207 9.61 -9.67 13.35
N LYS A 208 9.89 -8.68 14.22
CA LYS A 208 11.27 -8.36 14.59
C LYS A 208 11.87 -9.55 15.33
N THR A 209 12.99 -10.07 14.84
CA THR A 209 13.75 -11.12 15.52
C THR A 209 14.76 -10.54 16.50
N ASN A 210 15.24 -9.34 16.21
CA ASN A 210 16.20 -8.60 17.01
C ASN A 210 15.78 -7.12 17.11
N PRO A 211 15.85 -6.47 18.29
CA PRO A 211 15.58 -5.04 18.43
C PRO A 211 16.40 -4.13 17.50
N TRP A 212 17.56 -4.59 17.02
CA TRP A 212 18.44 -3.86 16.10
C TRP A 212 18.16 -4.09 14.62
N ASP A 213 17.21 -4.97 14.28
CA ASP A 213 16.83 -5.22 12.88
C ASP A 213 16.30 -3.91 12.25
N GLU A 214 16.62 -3.70 10.96
CA GLU A 214 16.01 -2.60 10.21
C GLU A 214 14.49 -2.69 10.32
N ASP A 215 13.85 -1.54 10.51
CA ASP A 215 12.40 -1.46 10.60
C ASP A 215 11.81 -0.63 9.46
N TYR A 216 10.48 -0.68 9.35
CA TYR A 216 9.75 0.08 8.34
C TYR A 216 10.02 1.60 8.45
N GLY A 217 10.31 2.12 9.65
CA GLY A 217 10.62 3.52 9.89
C GLY A 217 11.94 3.91 9.22
N SER A 218 12.95 3.05 9.29
CA SER A 218 14.23 3.23 8.60
C SER A 218 14.08 3.21 7.07
N ILE A 219 13.22 2.33 6.54
CA ILE A 219 12.93 2.26 5.10
C ILE A 219 12.21 3.55 4.65
N ALA A 220 11.19 3.97 5.39
CA ALA A 220 10.46 5.20 5.10
C ALA A 220 11.38 6.43 5.15
N LEU A 221 12.29 6.50 6.12
CA LEU A 221 13.25 7.60 6.23
C LEU A 221 14.24 7.63 5.07
N LYS A 222 14.86 6.49 4.73
CA LYS A 222 15.77 6.40 3.57
C LYS A 222 15.06 6.79 2.27
N PHE A 223 13.79 6.39 2.13
CA PHE A 223 12.95 6.74 0.98
C PHE A 223 12.71 8.25 0.89
N THR A 224 12.27 8.89 1.98
CA THR A 224 12.01 10.34 2.00
C THR A 224 13.28 11.16 1.84
N ASP A 225 14.39 10.76 2.46
CA ASP A 225 15.70 11.42 2.27
C ASP A 225 16.14 11.36 0.80
N SER A 226 15.96 10.21 0.15
CA SER A 226 16.29 10.05 -1.27
C SER A 226 15.40 10.89 -2.18
N LEU A 227 14.11 11.04 -1.83
CA LEU A 227 13.19 11.92 -2.55
C LEU A 227 13.57 13.41 -2.38
N VAL A 228 14.00 13.83 -1.20
CA VAL A 228 14.50 15.20 -0.96
C VAL A 228 15.74 15.45 -1.83
N GLN A 229 16.70 14.54 -1.83
CA GLN A 229 17.89 14.63 -2.68
C GLN A 229 17.53 14.62 -4.17
N TRP A 230 16.51 13.86 -4.56
CA TRP A 230 16.00 13.92 -5.92
C TRP A 230 15.36 15.27 -6.22
N ALA A 231 14.57 15.86 -5.33
CA ALA A 231 13.92 17.15 -5.54
C ALA A 231 14.91 18.33 -5.54
N ASP A 232 16.08 18.17 -4.93
CA ASP A 232 17.09 19.23 -4.84
C ASP A 232 17.49 19.80 -6.21
N GLY A 233 17.51 21.14 -6.29
CA GLY A 233 17.77 21.90 -7.51
C GLY A 233 16.70 21.77 -8.62
N LYS A 234 15.57 21.08 -8.40
CA LYS A 234 14.46 21.01 -9.36
C LYS A 234 13.46 22.13 -9.12
N THR A 235 12.94 22.71 -10.20
CA THR A 235 11.74 23.55 -10.14
C THR A 235 10.51 22.65 -10.27
N ILE A 236 9.71 22.59 -9.22
CA ILE A 236 8.50 21.76 -9.11
C ILE A 236 7.31 22.70 -8.92
N VAL A 237 6.25 22.56 -9.75
CA VAL A 237 5.03 23.39 -9.71
C VAL A 237 3.76 22.59 -9.94
#